data_AF-A0A7S2DNP6-F1
#
_entry.id   AF-A0A7S2DNP6-F1
#
_cell.length_a   1.000
_cell.length_b   1.000
_cell.length_c   1.000
_cell.angle_alpha   90.00
_cell.angle_beta   90.00
_cell.angle_gamma   90.00
#
_symmetry.space_group_name_H-M   'P 1'
#
loop_
_entity.id
_entity.type
_entity.pdbx_description
1 polymer ?
#
loop_
_entity_poly.entity_id
_entity_poly.type
_entity_poly.pdbx_seq_one_letter_code
_entity_poly.pdbx_strand_id
1 'polypeptide(L)'
;VKAKKELEAKQEPTAEPAAKEEPQETKRKEEQASPEREAAPNRMKAKEEMKGEDDDLEAYKKRKIAQIESLGRSGGVYIPPFKMARLQQDIEDKTSPEYQRQAWEALRKSINGLVNKVNVSNIKNLVEELFQENLVRGRGLFARSVIRAQMASPGFTHVFAGLVAVINSKLPEIGDLILRRVILQFRRAYKRNDKIVTTAAIKFMAHLVNQKVVSELLALH
;
A
#
# COMPACT_ATOMS: atom_id res chain seq x y z
N VAL A 1 67.55 -39.62 -0.81
CA VAL A 1 67.11 -40.93 -1.36
C VAL A 1 66.17 -40.67 -2.55
N LYS A 2 65.96 -41.65 -3.45
CA LYS A 2 65.21 -41.56 -4.74
C LYS A 2 63.85 -40.83 -4.61
N ALA A 3 63.29 -40.00 -5.51
CA ALA A 3 63.50 -39.59 -6.93
C ALA A 3 62.50 -40.15 -7.97
N LYS A 4 61.91 -39.25 -8.79
CA LYS A 4 61.21 -39.45 -10.11
C LYS A 4 59.83 -40.18 -10.07
N LYS A 5 58.90 -40.08 -11.06
CA LYS A 5 58.91 -39.56 -12.46
C LYS A 5 57.47 -39.31 -13.05
N GLU A 6 57.33 -38.37 -14.03
CA GLU A 6 56.41 -38.32 -15.24
C GLU A 6 54.86 -38.56 -15.15
N LEU A 7 53.92 -37.95 -15.92
CA LEU A 7 53.65 -37.71 -17.39
C LEU A 7 53.21 -38.97 -18.19
N GLU A 8 52.39 -39.02 -19.29
CA GLU A 8 51.45 -38.13 -20.05
C GLU A 8 49.96 -38.42 -19.65
N ALA A 9 48.82 -37.84 -20.12
CA ALA A 9 48.36 -36.90 -21.18
C ALA A 9 47.68 -37.48 -22.47
N LYS A 10 46.80 -36.67 -23.14
CA LYS A 10 45.92 -36.91 -24.34
C LYS A 10 44.65 -37.80 -24.07
N GLN A 11 43.50 -37.71 -24.79
CA GLN A 11 43.06 -36.95 -25.99
C GLN A 11 41.51 -36.80 -26.07
N GLU A 12 40.96 -35.81 -26.78
CA GLU A 12 39.54 -35.73 -27.24
C GLU A 12 39.37 -36.30 -28.68
N PRO A 13 38.14 -36.51 -29.23
CA PRO A 13 37.47 -35.44 -30.02
C PRO A 13 35.90 -35.47 -30.14
N THR A 14 35.32 -34.34 -30.59
CA THR A 14 34.05 -34.18 -31.41
C THR A 14 32.70 -34.70 -30.85
N ALA A 15 31.64 -33.89 -30.63
CA ALA A 15 30.71 -33.17 -31.56
C ALA A 15 29.32 -33.87 -31.64
N GLU A 16 28.15 -33.27 -31.91
CA GLU A 16 27.67 -31.87 -32.03
C GLU A 16 26.12 -31.82 -31.77
N PRO A 17 25.42 -30.65 -31.75
CA PRO A 17 24.05 -30.52 -31.20
C PRO A 17 22.88 -30.68 -32.19
N ALA A 18 21.69 -31.02 -31.67
CA ALA A 18 20.45 -31.23 -32.45
C ALA A 18 19.36 -30.15 -32.23
N ALA A 19 18.56 -29.96 -33.29
CA ALA A 19 17.56 -28.93 -33.61
C ALA A 19 16.52 -28.47 -32.55
N LYS A 20 15.83 -27.36 -32.90
CA LYS A 20 14.61 -26.81 -32.27
C LYS A 20 13.38 -27.12 -33.14
N GLU A 21 12.22 -27.39 -32.55
CA GLU A 21 10.92 -27.27 -33.24
C GLU A 21 9.78 -26.80 -32.31
N GLU A 22 8.95 -25.88 -32.81
CA GLU A 22 7.64 -25.43 -32.32
C GLU A 22 7.01 -24.56 -33.43
N PRO A 23 5.67 -24.36 -33.51
CA PRO A 23 4.55 -25.27 -33.23
C PRO A 23 3.63 -25.43 -34.48
N GLN A 24 2.55 -26.23 -34.43
CA GLN A 24 1.55 -26.31 -35.50
C GLN A 24 0.11 -26.01 -35.03
N GLU A 25 -0.58 -25.09 -35.74
CA GLU A 25 -2.02 -24.86 -35.61
C GLU A 25 -2.83 -26.06 -36.11
N THR A 26 -4.01 -26.33 -35.52
CA THR A 26 -5.05 -27.15 -36.16
C THR A 26 -6.40 -26.44 -36.16
N LYS A 27 -6.80 -25.95 -37.35
CA LYS A 27 -8.11 -25.33 -37.60
C LYS A 27 -9.18 -26.41 -37.74
N ARG A 28 -10.35 -26.22 -37.11
CA ARG A 28 -11.58 -26.96 -37.41
C ARG A 28 -12.76 -26.00 -37.59
N LYS A 29 -13.79 -26.47 -38.28
CA LYS A 29 -14.77 -25.65 -39.03
C LYS A 29 -15.94 -25.15 -38.18
N GLU A 30 -16.59 -24.13 -38.73
CA GLU A 30 -17.92 -23.65 -38.35
C GLU A 30 -19.02 -24.69 -38.64
N GLU A 31 -20.10 -24.64 -37.87
CA GLU A 31 -21.42 -25.14 -38.29
C GLU A 31 -22.50 -24.25 -37.64
N GLN A 32 -23.62 -24.02 -38.34
CA GLN A 32 -24.61 -22.99 -38.00
C GLN A 32 -25.88 -23.60 -37.40
N ALA A 33 -26.42 -23.00 -36.33
CA ALA A 33 -27.78 -23.27 -35.86
C ALA A 33 -28.37 -22.04 -35.15
N SER A 34 -29.40 -21.43 -35.75
CA SER A 34 -30.26 -20.43 -35.11
C SER A 34 -31.59 -21.07 -34.70
N PRO A 35 -32.14 -20.67 -33.54
CA PRO A 35 -33.60 -20.47 -33.48
C PRO A 35 -33.97 -19.09 -32.95
N GLU A 36 -35.08 -18.57 -33.46
CA GLU A 36 -35.67 -17.28 -33.10
C GLU A 36 -36.80 -17.49 -32.06
N ARG A 37 -37.14 -16.43 -31.30
CA ARG A 37 -38.36 -16.27 -30.45
C ARG A 37 -38.41 -17.06 -29.13
N GLU A 38 -38.30 -16.32 -28.02
CA GLU A 38 -39.43 -16.09 -27.09
C GLU A 38 -39.08 -14.98 -26.07
N ALA A 39 -39.84 -13.87 -26.03
CA ALA A 39 -39.45 -12.70 -25.24
C ALA A 39 -40.61 -11.76 -24.84
N ALA A 40 -41.54 -12.21 -23.99
CA ALA A 40 -42.39 -11.35 -23.13
C ALA A 40 -43.19 -12.21 -22.13
N PRO A 41 -42.71 -12.40 -20.88
CA PRO A 41 -43.33 -11.60 -19.81
C PRO A 41 -42.38 -11.13 -18.69
N ASN A 42 -41.15 -11.66 -18.62
CA ASN A 42 -40.34 -11.65 -17.38
C ASN A 42 -39.71 -10.28 -17.02
N ARG A 43 -39.88 -9.24 -17.85
CA ARG A 43 -39.23 -7.93 -17.66
C ARG A 43 -40.03 -6.94 -16.80
N MET A 44 -41.27 -7.28 -16.43
CA MET A 44 -42.10 -6.47 -15.52
C MET A 44 -41.87 -6.85 -14.05
N LYS A 45 -41.95 -8.15 -13.70
CA LYS A 45 -41.71 -8.63 -12.33
C LYS A 45 -40.36 -8.17 -11.76
N ALA A 46 -39.27 -8.33 -12.54
CA ALA A 46 -37.95 -7.88 -12.15
C ALA A 46 -37.82 -6.35 -11.91
N LYS A 47 -38.76 -5.53 -12.42
CA LYS A 47 -38.83 -4.08 -12.11
C LYS A 47 -39.65 -3.78 -10.86
N GLU A 48 -40.59 -4.63 -10.50
CA GLU A 48 -41.39 -4.50 -9.27
C GLU A 48 -40.59 -5.02 -8.07
N GLU A 49 -39.89 -6.14 -8.23
CA GLU A 49 -39.00 -6.75 -7.23
C GLU A 49 -37.86 -5.81 -6.83
N MET A 50 -37.15 -5.20 -7.79
CA MET A 50 -36.12 -4.17 -7.51
C MET A 50 -36.69 -3.00 -6.68
N LYS A 51 -37.92 -2.58 -6.98
CA LYS A 51 -38.55 -1.41 -6.34
C LYS A 51 -38.98 -1.68 -4.90
N GLY A 52 -39.15 -2.95 -4.51
CA GLY A 52 -39.37 -3.35 -3.11
C GLY A 52 -38.08 -3.34 -2.30
N GLU A 53 -36.96 -3.84 -2.85
CA GLU A 53 -35.67 -3.86 -2.14
C GLU A 53 -35.12 -2.44 -1.86
N ASP A 54 -35.35 -1.47 -2.74
CA ASP A 54 -34.86 -0.09 -2.56
C ASP A 54 -35.52 0.65 -1.37
N ASP A 55 -36.81 0.43 -1.10
CA ASP A 55 -37.54 1.09 0.00
C ASP A 55 -37.10 0.53 1.37
N ASP A 56 -36.87 -0.78 1.44
CA ASP A 56 -36.21 -1.43 2.58
C ASP A 56 -34.76 -0.94 2.75
N LEU A 57 -34.05 -0.64 1.65
CA LEU A 57 -32.70 -0.08 1.69
C LEU A 57 -32.70 1.38 2.19
N GLU A 58 -33.65 2.22 1.79
CA GLU A 58 -33.88 3.56 2.32
C GLU A 58 -34.18 3.52 3.83
N ALA A 59 -35.11 2.65 4.26
CA ALA A 59 -35.42 2.43 5.67
C ALA A 59 -34.20 1.94 6.46
N TYR A 60 -33.38 1.06 5.87
CA TYR A 60 -32.13 0.57 6.45
C TYR A 60 -31.07 1.68 6.57
N LYS A 61 -30.87 2.50 5.52
CA LYS A 61 -30.00 3.69 5.55
C LYS A 61 -30.40 4.58 6.73
N LYS A 62 -31.68 4.98 6.80
CA LYS A 62 -32.21 5.94 7.77
C LYS A 62 -32.12 5.43 9.22
N ARG A 63 -32.50 4.17 9.47
CA ARG A 63 -32.36 3.52 10.78
C ARG A 63 -30.89 3.40 11.21
N LYS A 64 -29.99 3.05 10.29
CA LYS A 64 -28.58 2.81 10.59
C LYS A 64 -27.75 4.10 10.73
N ILE A 65 -28.12 5.17 10.03
CA ILE A 65 -27.53 6.51 10.23
C ILE A 65 -27.88 7.03 11.64
N ALA A 66 -29.16 6.97 12.04
CA ALA A 66 -29.57 7.35 13.40
C ALA A 66 -28.89 6.48 14.50
N GLN A 67 -28.61 5.21 14.20
CA GLN A 67 -27.82 4.33 15.08
C GLN A 67 -26.34 4.74 15.15
N ILE A 68 -25.75 5.24 14.07
CA ILE A 68 -24.37 5.74 14.02
C ILE A 68 -24.24 7.09 14.75
N GLU A 69 -25.27 7.94 14.69
CA GLU A 69 -25.31 9.23 15.39
C GLU A 69 -25.51 9.08 16.91
N SER A 70 -26.30 8.10 17.34
CA SER A 70 -26.49 7.80 18.78
C SER A 70 -25.30 7.08 19.42
N LEU A 71 -24.54 6.27 18.66
CA LEU A 71 -23.31 5.60 19.14
C LEU A 71 -22.07 6.50 19.04
N GLY A 72 -22.06 7.53 19.88
CA GLY A 72 -20.99 8.53 19.95
C GLY A 72 -19.58 7.95 20.08
N ARG A 73 -18.72 8.32 19.12
CA ARG A 73 -17.27 8.01 19.04
C ARG A 73 -16.89 6.52 19.05
N SER A 74 -16.50 6.04 17.87
CA SER A 74 -15.70 4.83 17.59
C SER A 74 -16.39 3.45 17.56
N GLY A 75 -17.69 3.34 17.86
CA GLY A 75 -18.49 2.11 17.66
C GLY A 75 -18.91 1.83 16.20
N GLY A 76 -18.07 2.16 15.21
CA GLY A 76 -18.46 2.12 13.80
C GLY A 76 -18.60 0.70 13.23
N VAL A 77 -19.81 0.34 12.80
CA VAL A 77 -20.08 -0.94 12.11
C VAL A 77 -19.25 -1.03 10.82
N TYR A 78 -18.53 -2.14 10.61
CA TYR A 78 -17.79 -2.38 9.37
C TYR A 78 -18.75 -2.48 8.17
N ILE A 79 -18.62 -1.55 7.23
CA ILE A 79 -19.32 -1.59 5.94
C ILE A 79 -18.31 -2.06 4.88
N PRO A 80 -18.55 -3.20 4.19
CA PRO A 80 -17.64 -3.71 3.18
C PRO A 80 -17.36 -2.70 2.05
N PRO A 81 -16.14 -2.66 1.48
CA PRO A 81 -15.75 -1.67 0.46
C PRO A 81 -16.70 -1.54 -0.73
N PHE A 82 -17.27 -2.65 -1.21
CA PHE A 82 -18.23 -2.62 -2.32
C PHE A 82 -19.58 -1.95 -1.96
N LYS A 83 -20.02 -2.05 -0.69
CA LYS A 83 -21.20 -1.34 -0.20
C LYS A 83 -20.89 0.15 0.04
N MET A 84 -19.70 0.45 0.57
CA MET A 84 -19.22 1.85 0.68
C MET A 84 -19.10 2.52 -0.68
N ALA A 85 -18.62 1.82 -1.71
CA ALA A 85 -18.47 2.36 -3.06
C ALA A 85 -19.83 2.76 -3.65
N ARG A 86 -20.85 1.86 -3.58
CA ARG A 86 -22.22 2.18 -4.02
C ARG A 86 -22.81 3.39 -3.29
N LEU A 87 -22.63 3.46 -1.97
CA LEU A 87 -23.04 4.61 -1.12
C LEU A 87 -22.22 5.90 -1.37
N GLN A 88 -21.30 5.90 -2.33
CA GLN A 88 -20.41 7.03 -2.65
C GLN A 88 -20.41 7.39 -4.14
N GLN A 89 -21.25 6.75 -4.97
CA GLN A 89 -21.35 7.09 -6.39
C GLN A 89 -22.09 8.43 -6.62
N ASP A 90 -22.94 8.85 -5.68
CA ASP A 90 -23.82 10.02 -5.83
C ASP A 90 -23.15 11.36 -5.44
N ILE A 91 -21.85 11.36 -5.11
CA ILE A 91 -21.12 12.55 -4.62
C ILE A 91 -20.25 13.15 -5.74
N GLU A 92 -20.88 13.85 -6.68
CA GLU A 92 -20.20 14.47 -7.82
C GLU A 92 -19.53 15.82 -7.49
N ASP A 93 -20.05 16.58 -6.50
CA ASP A 93 -19.50 17.88 -6.12
C ASP A 93 -18.16 17.76 -5.38
N LYS A 94 -17.10 18.11 -6.11
CA LYS A 94 -15.70 18.10 -5.63
C LYS A 94 -15.39 19.16 -4.56
N THR A 95 -16.26 20.16 -4.39
CA THR A 95 -16.10 21.20 -3.36
C THR A 95 -16.71 20.80 -2.02
N SER A 96 -17.72 19.90 -2.02
CA SER A 96 -18.42 19.43 -0.82
C SER A 96 -17.49 18.93 0.30
N PRO A 97 -17.80 19.19 1.58
CA PRO A 97 -17.01 18.67 2.70
C PRO A 97 -17.02 17.13 2.76
N GLU A 98 -18.05 16.50 2.22
CA GLU A 98 -18.20 15.05 2.06
C GLU A 98 -17.15 14.50 1.09
N TYR A 99 -17.05 15.06 -0.11
CA TYR A 99 -16.02 14.68 -1.10
C TYR A 99 -14.61 14.96 -0.56
N GLN A 100 -14.40 16.12 0.08
CA GLN A 100 -13.11 16.47 0.68
C GLN A 100 -12.69 15.49 1.79
N ARG A 101 -13.65 14.96 2.56
CA ARG A 101 -13.44 13.92 3.59
C ARG A 101 -13.18 12.55 2.96
N GLN A 102 -13.92 12.18 1.92
CA GLN A 102 -13.72 10.94 1.17
C GLN A 102 -12.32 10.89 0.53
N ALA A 103 -11.91 11.96 -0.16
CA ALA A 103 -10.58 12.11 -0.75
C ALA A 103 -9.46 12.08 0.31
N TRP A 104 -9.69 12.65 1.50
CA TRP A 104 -8.74 12.59 2.61
C TRP A 104 -8.59 11.17 3.20
N GLU A 105 -9.68 10.42 3.35
CA GLU A 105 -9.62 9.03 3.78
C GLU A 105 -9.06 8.09 2.70
N ALA A 106 -9.23 8.42 1.40
CA ALA A 106 -8.56 7.72 0.31
C ALA A 106 -7.04 7.95 0.36
N LEU A 107 -6.58 9.21 0.39
CA LEU A 107 -5.17 9.61 0.56
C LEU A 107 -4.53 8.92 1.79
N ARG A 108 -5.25 8.89 2.92
CA ARG A 108 -4.83 8.21 4.15
C ARG A 108 -4.66 6.70 3.96
N LYS A 109 -5.61 6.04 3.30
CA LYS A 109 -5.56 4.58 3.04
C LYS A 109 -4.44 4.24 2.07
N SER A 110 -4.27 5.02 1.00
CA SER A 110 -3.22 4.83 -0.01
C SER A 110 -1.83 4.97 0.60
N ILE A 111 -1.51 6.12 1.21
CA ILE A 111 -0.22 6.36 1.90
C ILE A 111 0.08 5.25 2.91
N ASN A 112 -0.89 4.85 3.72
CA ASN A 112 -0.67 3.82 4.74
C ASN A 112 -0.58 2.39 4.15
N GLY A 113 -1.17 2.15 2.98
CA GLY A 113 -1.00 0.91 2.22
C GLY A 113 0.40 0.83 1.60
N LEU A 114 0.89 1.91 0.99
CA LEU A 114 2.22 2.01 0.40
C LEU A 114 3.31 1.82 1.46
N VAL A 115 3.24 2.57 2.56
CA VAL A 115 4.22 2.47 3.66
C VAL A 115 4.24 1.07 4.30
N ASN A 116 3.11 0.38 4.38
CA ASN A 116 3.06 -0.99 4.92
C ASN A 116 3.60 -2.06 3.94
N LYS A 117 3.69 -1.76 2.63
CA LYS A 117 4.19 -2.67 1.58
C LYS A 117 5.68 -2.51 1.30
N VAL A 118 6.34 -1.47 1.82
CA VAL A 118 7.72 -1.12 1.41
C VAL A 118 8.75 -2.14 1.88
N ASN A 119 9.60 -2.58 0.96
CA ASN A 119 10.72 -3.48 1.19
C ASN A 119 11.92 -3.06 0.31
N VAL A 120 13.06 -3.74 0.45
CA VAL A 120 14.30 -3.37 -0.26
C VAL A 120 14.18 -3.49 -1.78
N SER A 121 13.40 -4.44 -2.31
CA SER A 121 13.29 -4.69 -3.75
C SER A 121 12.21 -3.88 -4.47
N ASN A 122 11.17 -3.41 -3.76
CA ASN A 122 10.07 -2.63 -4.36
C ASN A 122 10.13 -1.11 -4.09
N ILE A 123 11.07 -0.64 -3.26
CA ILE A 123 11.11 0.75 -2.79
C ILE A 123 11.11 1.79 -3.91
N LYS A 124 11.76 1.51 -5.06
CA LYS A 124 11.75 2.41 -6.22
C LYS A 124 10.32 2.63 -6.74
N ASN A 125 9.63 1.55 -7.08
CA ASN A 125 8.28 1.60 -7.65
C ASN A 125 7.28 2.20 -6.64
N LEU A 126 7.39 1.84 -5.35
CA LEU A 126 6.51 2.43 -4.33
C LEU A 126 6.81 3.91 -4.07
N VAL A 127 8.03 4.41 -4.32
CA VAL A 127 8.32 5.85 -4.29
C VAL A 127 7.65 6.55 -5.48
N GLU A 128 7.67 5.94 -6.67
CA GLU A 128 7.00 6.46 -7.86
C GLU A 128 5.47 6.51 -7.67
N GLU A 129 4.85 5.47 -7.10
CA GLU A 129 3.45 5.47 -6.66
C GLU A 129 3.18 6.55 -5.58
N LEU A 130 4.05 6.66 -4.57
CA LEU A 130 3.87 7.59 -3.45
C LEU A 130 4.01 9.06 -3.85
N PHE A 131 4.73 9.38 -4.93
CA PHE A 131 4.79 10.74 -5.48
C PHE A 131 3.57 11.10 -6.37
N GLN A 132 2.73 10.14 -6.75
CA GLN A 132 1.42 10.43 -7.37
C GLN A 132 0.38 10.89 -6.33
N GLU A 133 0.57 10.51 -5.06
CA GLU A 133 -0.25 10.97 -3.94
C GLU A 133 0.10 12.41 -3.52
N ASN A 134 -0.90 13.15 -3.03
CA ASN A 134 -0.68 14.53 -2.57
C ASN A 134 0.03 14.56 -1.20
N LEU A 135 1.35 14.37 -1.21
CA LEU A 135 2.20 14.37 -0.02
C LEU A 135 2.25 15.73 0.69
N VAL A 136 2.05 16.85 0.01
CA VAL A 136 2.06 18.19 0.65
C VAL A 136 0.85 18.34 1.58
N ARG A 137 -0.35 17.96 1.12
CA ARG A 137 -1.57 17.82 1.95
C ARG A 137 -1.41 16.66 2.95
N GLY A 138 -0.84 15.55 2.49
CA GLY A 138 -0.68 14.29 3.21
C GLY A 138 0.47 14.23 4.23
N ARG A 139 1.33 15.25 4.35
CA ARG A 139 2.58 15.19 5.14
C ARG A 139 2.39 14.72 6.58
N GLY A 140 1.29 15.15 7.21
CA GLY A 140 0.92 14.72 8.56
C GLY A 140 0.48 13.25 8.66
N LEU A 141 -0.06 12.67 7.58
CA LEU A 141 -0.45 11.26 7.43
C LEU A 141 0.79 10.40 7.15
N PHE A 142 1.60 10.75 6.15
CA PHE A 142 2.83 10.02 5.81
C PHE A 142 3.78 9.94 7.01
N ALA A 143 4.08 11.08 7.65
CA ALA A 143 4.92 11.11 8.84
C ALA A 143 4.34 10.31 10.02
N ARG A 144 3.01 10.16 10.11
CA ARG A 144 2.37 9.30 11.13
C ARG A 144 2.44 7.81 10.75
N SER A 145 2.31 7.49 9.47
CA SER A 145 2.34 6.12 8.95
C SER A 145 3.74 5.53 9.08
N VAL A 146 4.78 6.23 8.57
CA VAL A 146 6.18 5.77 8.64
C VAL A 146 6.63 5.53 10.08
N ILE A 147 6.35 6.48 10.99
CA ILE A 147 6.72 6.32 12.41
C ILE A 147 5.99 5.12 13.04
N ARG A 148 4.72 4.87 12.69
CA ARG A 148 3.97 3.71 13.19
C ARG A 148 4.47 2.39 12.61
N ALA A 149 4.77 2.34 11.32
CA ALA A 149 5.29 1.15 10.65
C ALA A 149 6.70 0.78 11.16
N GLN A 150 7.57 1.78 11.35
CA GLN A 150 8.89 1.59 11.95
C GLN A 150 8.80 1.11 13.41
N MET A 151 7.88 1.68 14.20
CA MET A 151 7.63 1.24 15.58
C MET A 151 7.06 -0.18 15.68
N ALA A 152 6.19 -0.58 14.74
CA ALA A 152 5.63 -1.93 14.68
C ALA A 152 6.65 -2.96 14.18
N SER A 153 7.55 -2.55 13.28
CA SER A 153 8.55 -3.43 12.64
C SER A 153 9.98 -2.85 12.67
N PRO A 154 10.64 -2.72 13.85
CA PRO A 154 11.97 -2.10 13.94
C PRO A 154 13.10 -2.85 13.18
N GLY A 155 12.88 -4.08 12.72
CA GLY A 155 13.78 -4.77 11.79
C GLY A 155 14.00 -3.98 10.49
N PHE A 156 12.92 -3.51 9.87
CA PHE A 156 12.93 -2.81 8.57
C PHE A 156 13.21 -1.30 8.66
N THR A 157 13.73 -0.82 9.81
CA THR A 157 14.04 0.61 10.02
C THR A 157 14.95 1.20 8.93
N HIS A 158 15.85 0.40 8.36
CA HIS A 158 16.71 0.80 7.24
C HIS A 158 15.90 1.11 5.96
N VAL A 159 14.84 0.35 5.66
CA VAL A 159 13.94 0.58 4.52
C VAL A 159 13.14 1.88 4.73
N PHE A 160 12.58 2.05 5.94
CA PHE A 160 11.83 3.27 6.29
C PHE A 160 12.72 4.52 6.24
N ALA A 161 13.98 4.44 6.66
CA ALA A 161 14.93 5.54 6.54
C ALA A 161 15.30 5.85 5.08
N GLY A 162 15.51 4.83 4.24
CA GLY A 162 15.72 5.01 2.79
C GLY A 162 14.53 5.67 2.10
N LEU A 163 13.31 5.26 2.44
CA LEU A 163 12.07 5.89 1.94
C LEU A 163 12.00 7.36 2.34
N VAL A 164 12.26 7.68 3.62
CA VAL A 164 12.29 9.07 4.10
C VAL A 164 13.40 9.88 3.43
N ALA A 165 14.56 9.29 3.12
CA ALA A 165 15.65 10.00 2.44
C ALA A 165 15.29 10.42 1.01
N VAL A 166 14.65 9.54 0.23
CA VAL A 166 14.22 9.88 -1.13
C VAL A 166 13.12 10.94 -1.10
N ILE A 167 12.14 10.86 -0.18
CA ILE A 167 11.14 11.93 0.01
C ILE A 167 11.79 13.25 0.44
N ASN A 168 12.73 13.23 1.40
CA ASN A 168 13.45 14.41 1.88
C ASN A 168 14.25 15.12 0.77
N SER A 169 14.73 14.39 -0.24
CA SER A 169 15.42 14.97 -1.41
C SER A 169 14.53 15.84 -2.32
N LYS A 170 13.20 15.80 -2.12
CA LYS A 170 12.19 16.55 -2.90
C LYS A 170 11.30 17.43 -2.02
N LEU A 171 10.98 16.97 -0.81
CA LEU A 171 10.04 17.57 0.14
C LEU A 171 10.66 17.59 1.56
N PRO A 172 11.70 18.42 1.79
CA PRO A 172 12.47 18.41 3.04
C PRO A 172 11.65 18.78 4.28
N GLU A 173 10.55 19.52 4.11
CA GLU A 173 9.60 19.85 5.19
C GLU A 173 8.87 18.60 5.72
N ILE A 174 8.81 17.52 4.94
CA ILE A 174 8.31 16.21 5.40
C ILE A 174 9.37 15.48 6.23
N GLY A 175 10.66 15.56 5.85
CA GLY A 175 11.77 15.02 6.62
C GLY A 175 11.89 15.67 8.00
N ASP A 176 11.86 17.00 8.05
CA ASP A 176 11.85 17.77 9.30
C ASP A 176 10.62 17.45 10.17
N LEU A 177 9.42 17.33 9.57
CA LEU A 177 8.21 16.95 10.30
C LEU A 177 8.31 15.53 10.91
N ILE A 178 8.95 14.58 10.23
CA ILE A 178 9.24 13.25 10.78
C ILE A 178 10.25 13.38 11.91
N LEU A 179 11.36 14.08 11.69
CA LEU A 179 12.45 14.23 12.64
C LEU A 179 11.98 14.81 13.98
N ARG A 180 11.29 15.95 13.96
CA ARG A 180 10.74 16.59 15.17
C ARG A 180 9.81 15.65 15.93
N ARG A 181 9.01 14.83 15.23
CA ARG A 181 8.12 13.84 15.85
C ARG A 181 8.89 12.69 16.49
N VAL A 182 9.94 12.16 15.84
CA VAL A 182 10.78 11.08 16.40
C VAL A 182 11.55 11.57 17.62
N ILE A 183 12.14 12.77 17.58
CA ILE A 183 12.83 13.38 18.74
C ILE A 183 11.86 13.59 19.92
N LEU A 184 10.65 14.10 19.67
CA LEU A 184 9.63 14.26 20.71
C LEU A 184 9.15 12.91 21.26
N GLN A 185 9.08 11.86 20.43
CA GLN A 185 8.75 10.51 20.85
C GLN A 185 9.85 9.91 21.72
N PHE A 186 11.12 10.01 21.30
CA PHE A 186 12.29 9.61 22.09
C PHE A 186 12.31 10.29 23.46
N ARG A 187 12.25 11.64 23.52
CA ARG A 187 12.27 12.40 24.78
C ARG A 187 11.12 12.03 25.73
N ARG A 188 9.94 11.70 25.18
CA ARG A 188 8.76 11.24 25.96
C ARG A 188 8.86 9.78 26.41
N ALA A 189 9.48 8.91 25.61
CA ALA A 189 9.72 7.52 25.98
C ALA A 189 10.80 7.42 27.07
N TYR A 190 11.92 8.12 26.88
CA TYR A 190 13.04 8.20 27.82
C TYR A 190 12.59 8.71 29.19
N LYS A 191 11.84 9.83 29.26
CA LYS A 191 11.29 10.35 30.54
C LYS A 191 10.34 9.38 31.25
N ARG A 192 9.80 8.37 30.57
CA ARG A 192 8.94 7.33 31.15
C ARG A 192 9.64 5.97 31.32
N ASN A 193 10.95 5.89 31.09
CA ASN A 193 11.74 4.65 31.08
C ASN A 193 11.20 3.57 30.11
N ASP A 194 10.51 3.98 29.04
CA ASP A 194 9.95 3.11 28.01
C ASP A 194 11.08 2.63 27.09
N LYS A 195 11.78 1.57 27.52
CA LYS A 195 12.95 1.01 26.82
C LYS A 195 12.62 0.59 25.38
N ILE A 196 11.42 0.07 25.11
CA ILE A 196 11.01 -0.41 23.79
C ILE A 196 10.91 0.77 22.81
N VAL A 197 10.13 1.79 23.13
CA VAL A 197 9.97 2.97 22.26
C VAL A 197 11.25 3.79 22.19
N THR A 198 12.02 3.88 23.28
CA THR A 198 13.32 4.54 23.30
C THR A 198 14.31 3.87 22.33
N THR A 199 14.42 2.54 22.37
CA THR A 199 15.34 1.78 21.51
C THR A 199 14.93 1.87 20.03
N ALA A 200 13.63 1.75 19.74
CA ALA A 200 13.10 1.87 18.38
C ALA A 200 13.30 3.27 17.79
N ALA A 201 13.11 4.33 18.59
CA ALA A 201 13.34 5.71 18.16
C ALA A 201 14.83 6.02 17.93
N ILE A 202 15.73 5.59 18.84
CA ILE A 202 17.19 5.72 18.64
C ILE A 202 17.63 5.02 17.36
N LYS A 203 17.17 3.78 17.13
CA LYS A 203 17.49 3.04 15.90
C LYS A 203 17.02 3.78 14.64
N PHE A 204 15.87 4.45 14.69
CA PHE A 204 15.39 5.23 13.54
C PHE A 204 16.24 6.49 13.31
N MET A 205 16.57 7.24 14.36
CA MET A 205 17.44 8.42 14.25
C MET A 205 18.82 8.04 13.70
N ALA A 206 19.42 6.94 14.16
CA ALA A 206 20.69 6.43 13.64
C ALA A 206 20.61 6.10 12.14
N HIS A 207 19.57 5.41 11.66
CA HIS A 207 19.41 5.14 10.23
C HIS A 207 19.13 6.42 9.40
N LEU A 208 18.46 7.44 9.96
CA LEU A 208 18.26 8.72 9.28
C LEU A 208 19.56 9.54 9.16
N VAL A 209 20.44 9.48 10.17
CA VAL A 209 21.80 10.04 10.09
C VAL A 209 22.66 9.29 9.06
N ASN A 210 22.61 7.95 9.04
CA ASN A 210 23.32 7.15 8.03
C ASN A 210 22.87 7.47 6.59
N GLN A 211 21.58 7.77 6.40
CA GLN A 211 21.01 8.21 5.12
C GLN A 211 21.19 9.72 4.84
N LYS A 212 21.96 10.44 5.68
CA LYS A 212 22.24 11.88 5.58
C LYS A 212 20.99 12.78 5.50
N VAL A 213 19.86 12.29 6.03
CA VAL A 213 18.62 13.08 6.22
C VAL A 213 18.80 14.10 7.33
N VAL A 214 19.72 13.84 8.27
CA VAL A 214 19.97 14.63 9.47
C VAL A 214 21.47 14.76 9.70
N SER A 215 21.90 15.90 10.23
CA SER A 215 23.27 16.10 10.69
C SER A 215 23.62 15.16 11.85
N GLU A 216 24.87 14.68 11.85
CA GLU A 216 25.45 13.84 12.90
C GLU A 216 25.47 14.51 14.28
N LEU A 217 25.33 15.84 14.34
CA LEU A 217 25.15 16.59 15.59
C LEU A 217 23.95 16.10 16.42
N LEU A 218 22.90 15.51 15.79
CA LEU A 218 21.78 14.90 16.53
C LEU A 218 22.18 13.60 17.26
N ALA A 219 23.25 12.92 16.85
CA ALA A 219 23.77 11.75 17.56
C ALA A 219 24.66 12.13 18.78
N LEU A 220 24.96 13.42 18.96
CA LEU A 220 25.83 13.97 20.01
C LEU A 220 25.08 14.77 21.10
N HIS A 221 23.74 14.92 20.98
CA HIS A 221 22.90 15.82 21.79
C HIS A 221 21.59 15.17 22.27
#